data_AF-A0A1Q6IPB5-F1
#
_entry.id   AF-A0A1Q6IPB5-F1
#
_cell.length_a   1.000
_cell.length_b   1.000
_cell.length_c   1.000
_cell.angle_alpha   90.00
_cell.angle_beta   90.00
_cell.angle_gamma   90.00
#
_symmetry.space_group_name_H-M   'P 1'
#
loop_
_entity.id
_entity.type
_entity.pdbx_description
1 polymer ?
#
loop_
_entity_poly.entity_id
_entity_poly.type
_entity_poly.pdbx_seq_one_letter_code
_entity_poly.pdbx_strand_id
1 'polypeptide(L)'
;WKTTYSQISNLNAILEHCGDGNPVLPELYYKLIKGEALGLRAMLHFDMLRLFGPLWTEKEQASIPYQTSSERIVEPLLSADSVLNCVLTDLTRAADLLKDVDPVITDGARNYSGGENGNDLFYRQYRMNYYAVKALMARAYMWKEDYSKAKECAIEVIEEVADEKNPLFPLCTATYADTASNDNMFATEVLFSLYNSIRTDNIYKTYFTSDLNVVNLLTLAGGYQNGRIRTIFESPDDLRFKMWESVTKEGKEFCCFKKYAEVQTTTDEAKAKAERFAYMVPLIRVSELYLIAAECVGVRERQVGIALEKYLNPLRKARKCISLNTESPTDLNTAIRNEYIREFIGEGQTFYYFKRNRLESIPDGSQPAETLTMQLRNYVVPLPDSETSQRENQSSSTEKE
;
A
#
# COMPACT_ATOMS: atom_id res chain seq x y z
N TRP A 1 2.22 16.22 -4.72
CA TRP A 1 2.16 17.48 -3.96
C TRP A 1 0.82 18.18 -4.09
N LYS A 2 0.57 18.94 -5.18
CA LYS A 2 -0.65 19.78 -5.34
C LYS A 2 -1.96 19.01 -5.09
N THR A 3 -2.14 17.87 -5.75
CA THR A 3 -3.33 17.02 -5.56
C THR A 3 -3.47 16.57 -4.11
N THR A 4 -2.38 16.09 -3.50
CA THR A 4 -2.36 15.60 -2.12
C THR A 4 -2.76 16.69 -1.12
N TYR A 5 -2.14 17.87 -1.17
CA TYR A 5 -2.47 18.96 -0.25
C TYR A 5 -3.86 19.56 -0.51
N SER A 6 -4.37 19.50 -1.75
CA SER A 6 -5.78 19.84 -2.03
C SER A 6 -6.74 18.85 -1.37
N GLN A 7 -6.45 17.55 -1.38
CA GLN A 7 -7.28 16.56 -0.69
C GLN A 7 -7.19 16.71 0.83
N ILE A 8 -6.00 17.01 1.38
CA ILE A 8 -5.83 17.32 2.80
C ILE A 8 -6.68 18.54 3.21
N SER A 9 -6.70 19.61 2.41
CA SER A 9 -7.56 20.77 2.68
C SER A 9 -9.05 20.41 2.70
N ASN A 10 -9.52 19.57 1.77
CA ASN A 10 -10.90 19.06 1.78
C ASN A 10 -11.20 18.21 3.03
N LEU A 11 -10.26 17.35 3.44
CA LEU A 11 -10.39 16.56 4.66
C LEU A 11 -10.44 17.44 5.91
N ASN A 12 -9.61 18.48 5.96
CA ASN A 12 -9.62 19.43 7.07
C ASN A 12 -10.96 20.17 7.17
N ALA A 13 -11.56 20.57 6.05
CA ALA A 13 -12.90 21.16 6.07
C ALA A 13 -13.96 20.19 6.65
N ILE A 14 -13.91 18.91 6.30
CA ILE A 14 -14.78 17.88 6.90
C ILE A 14 -14.53 17.79 8.41
N LEU A 15 -13.27 17.70 8.83
CA LEU A 15 -12.89 17.55 10.24
C LEU A 15 -13.30 18.75 11.09
N GLU A 16 -13.15 19.97 10.56
CA GLU A 16 -13.59 21.21 11.19
C GLU A 16 -15.11 21.23 11.39
N HIS A 17 -15.88 20.82 10.37
CA HIS A 17 -17.34 20.74 10.47
C HIS A 17 -17.84 19.55 11.31
N CYS A 18 -17.06 18.47 11.45
CA CYS A 18 -17.36 17.40 12.39
C CYS A 18 -17.27 17.90 13.84
N GLY A 19 -16.31 18.79 14.16
CA GLY A 19 -16.10 19.31 15.51
C GLY A 19 -15.81 18.20 16.54
N ASP A 20 -15.85 18.52 17.84
CA ASP A 20 -15.69 17.56 18.94
C ASP A 20 -17.03 17.09 19.49
N GLY A 21 -17.78 16.39 18.63
CA GLY A 21 -19.17 16.00 18.84
C GLY A 21 -20.08 16.77 17.89
N ASN A 22 -20.99 16.07 17.23
CA ASN A 22 -21.82 16.67 16.18
C ASN A 22 -23.31 16.50 16.49
N PRO A 23 -24.09 17.58 16.72
CA PRO A 23 -25.52 17.49 17.01
C PRO A 23 -26.37 17.14 15.79
N VAL A 24 -25.80 17.16 14.57
CA VAL A 24 -26.48 16.89 13.30
C VAL A 24 -26.31 15.44 12.85
N LEU A 25 -25.14 14.84 13.09
CA LEU A 25 -24.86 13.46 12.70
C LEU A 25 -25.13 12.48 13.85
N PRO A 26 -25.83 11.36 13.62
CA PRO A 26 -25.89 10.27 14.59
C PRO A 26 -24.48 9.78 14.96
N GLU A 27 -24.29 9.37 16.21
CA GLU A 27 -22.99 8.99 16.78
C GLU A 27 -22.20 8.01 15.91
N LEU A 28 -22.87 6.99 15.37
CA LEU A 28 -22.31 6.03 14.39
C LEU A 28 -21.64 6.75 13.21
N TYR A 29 -22.37 7.62 12.53
CA TYR A 29 -21.88 8.31 11.34
C TYR A 29 -20.86 9.40 11.69
N TYR A 30 -21.03 10.08 12.82
CA TYR A 30 -20.03 11.04 13.31
C TYR A 30 -18.67 10.37 13.52
N LYS A 31 -18.63 9.27 14.28
CA LYS A 31 -17.40 8.52 14.54
C LYS A 31 -16.81 7.94 13.26
N LEU A 32 -17.65 7.35 12.40
CA LEU A 32 -17.21 6.76 11.14
C LEU A 32 -16.56 7.80 10.22
N ILE A 33 -17.24 8.91 9.96
CA ILE A 33 -16.76 9.95 9.03
C ILE A 33 -15.50 10.64 9.59
N LYS A 34 -15.50 11.02 10.88
CA LYS A 34 -14.33 11.68 11.48
C LYS A 34 -13.12 10.73 11.54
N GLY A 35 -13.35 9.46 11.85
CA GLY A 35 -12.30 8.43 11.86
C GLY A 35 -11.71 8.20 10.47
N GLU A 36 -12.55 8.00 9.45
CA GLU A 36 -12.12 7.85 8.06
C GLU A 36 -11.33 9.07 7.58
N ALA A 37 -11.81 10.29 7.87
CA ALA A 37 -11.16 11.53 7.45
C ALA A 37 -9.78 11.74 8.11
N LEU A 38 -9.65 11.45 9.41
CA LEU A 38 -8.36 11.49 10.12
C LEU A 38 -7.37 10.46 9.53
N GLY A 39 -7.83 9.23 9.30
CA GLY A 39 -7.00 8.19 8.71
C GLY A 39 -6.51 8.55 7.30
N LEU A 40 -7.37 9.15 6.47
CA LEU A 40 -7.00 9.65 5.14
C LEU A 40 -6.00 10.81 5.23
N ARG A 41 -6.22 11.77 6.15
CA ARG A 41 -5.29 12.89 6.35
C ARG A 41 -3.91 12.40 6.75
N ALA A 42 -3.84 11.43 7.67
CA ALA A 42 -2.59 10.81 8.08
C ALA A 42 -1.91 10.06 6.92
N MET A 43 -2.66 9.28 6.14
CA MET A 43 -2.13 8.56 4.98
C MET A 43 -1.48 9.50 3.96
N LEU A 44 -2.17 10.58 3.60
CA LEU A 44 -1.71 11.53 2.60
C LEU A 44 -0.44 12.26 3.05
N HIS A 45 -0.38 12.71 4.31
CA HIS A 45 0.85 13.29 4.86
C HIS A 45 1.97 12.27 4.94
N PHE A 46 1.68 11.02 5.31
CA PHE A 46 2.68 9.97 5.38
C PHE A 46 3.26 9.61 4.00
N ASP A 47 2.45 9.62 2.94
CA ASP A 47 2.95 9.47 1.56
C ASP A 47 3.87 10.64 1.17
N MET A 48 3.52 11.88 1.54
CA MET A 48 4.40 13.04 1.30
C MET A 48 5.72 12.91 2.08
N LEU A 49 5.67 12.48 3.34
CA LEU A 49 6.87 12.26 4.14
C LEU A 49 7.77 11.18 3.53
N ARG A 50 7.19 10.05 3.12
CA ARG A 50 7.97 8.94 2.56
C ARG A 50 8.60 9.30 1.22
N LEU A 51 7.98 10.18 0.43
CA LEU A 51 8.49 10.58 -0.88
C LEU A 51 9.51 11.73 -0.78
N PHE A 52 9.14 12.83 -0.10
CA PHE A 52 9.91 14.07 -0.06
C PHE A 52 10.78 14.22 1.19
N GLY A 53 10.46 13.48 2.26
CA GLY A 53 11.23 13.52 3.49
C GLY A 53 12.58 12.80 3.39
N PRO A 54 13.49 13.10 4.32
CA PRO A 54 14.82 12.52 4.38
C PRO A 54 14.77 11.01 4.70
N LEU A 55 15.92 10.35 4.69
CA LEU A 55 16.04 9.04 5.29
C LEU A 55 15.81 9.13 6.80
N TRP A 56 15.30 8.07 7.42
CA TRP A 56 14.97 8.09 8.85
C TRP A 56 16.18 8.34 9.77
N THR A 57 17.40 8.01 9.32
CA THR A 57 18.65 8.36 10.00
C THR A 57 18.86 9.87 10.15
N GLU A 58 18.19 10.67 9.34
CA GLU A 58 18.25 12.13 9.28
C GLU A 58 16.91 12.76 9.69
N LYS A 59 16.14 12.07 10.52
CA LYS A 59 14.75 12.44 10.86
C LYS A 59 14.54 13.84 11.48
N GLU A 60 15.61 14.47 11.95
CA GLU A 60 15.56 15.84 12.49
C GLU A 60 15.55 16.93 11.39
N GLN A 61 15.87 16.58 10.15
CA GLN A 61 15.85 17.53 9.04
C GLN A 61 14.42 17.93 8.68
N ALA A 62 14.25 19.20 8.30
CA ALA A 62 13.01 19.74 7.76
C ALA A 62 12.56 18.94 6.53
N SER A 63 11.28 18.62 6.45
CA SER A 63 10.73 17.70 5.46
C SER A 63 9.54 18.28 4.72
N ILE A 64 8.36 18.26 5.33
CA ILE A 64 7.10 18.73 4.76
C ILE A 64 6.30 19.51 5.82
N PRO A 65 5.35 20.37 5.42
CA PRO A 65 4.36 20.90 6.37
C PRO A 65 3.32 19.81 6.71
N TYR A 66 2.77 19.88 7.93
CA TYR A 66 1.62 19.09 8.35
C TYR A 66 0.41 20.00 8.52
N GLN A 67 -0.56 19.89 7.61
CA GLN A 67 -1.70 20.80 7.52
C GLN A 67 -2.90 20.25 8.29
N THR A 68 -3.34 20.96 9.33
CA THR A 68 -4.49 20.56 10.16
C THR A 68 -5.74 21.43 9.99
N SER A 69 -5.66 22.51 9.20
CA SER A 69 -6.79 23.39 8.89
C SER A 69 -7.08 23.47 7.39
N SER A 70 -8.28 23.93 7.03
CA SER A 70 -8.67 24.20 5.64
C SER A 70 -8.20 25.57 5.14
N GLU A 71 -7.61 26.37 6.03
CA GLU A 71 -7.12 27.72 5.72
C GLU A 71 -5.94 27.70 4.74
N ARG A 72 -5.82 28.76 3.95
CA ARG A 72 -4.73 28.92 2.97
C ARG A 72 -3.52 29.57 3.62
N ILE A 73 -2.95 28.90 4.60
CA ILE A 73 -1.77 29.35 5.34
C ILE A 73 -0.54 28.51 5.00
N VAL A 74 0.61 29.17 4.96
CA VAL A 74 1.90 28.50 4.79
C VAL A 74 2.39 28.06 6.16
N GLU A 75 2.15 26.80 6.50
CA GLU A 75 2.66 26.20 7.72
C GLU A 75 4.17 25.96 7.62
N PRO A 76 4.94 26.02 8.71
CA PRO A 76 6.37 25.75 8.70
C PRO A 76 6.67 24.32 8.25
N LEU A 77 7.85 24.10 7.68
CA LEU A 77 8.35 22.75 7.46
C LEU A 77 8.70 22.11 8.79
N LEU A 78 8.16 20.92 9.04
CA LEU A 78 8.45 20.16 10.25
C LEU A 78 9.55 19.13 9.99
N SER A 79 10.23 18.71 11.07
CA SER A 79 11.15 17.58 10.99
C SER A 79 10.41 16.29 10.61
N ALA A 80 11.10 15.35 9.97
CA ALA A 80 10.49 14.06 9.62
C ALA A 80 9.94 13.33 10.85
N ASP A 81 10.61 13.42 12.01
CA ASP A 81 10.11 12.84 13.26
C ASP A 81 8.80 13.50 13.72
N SER A 82 8.75 14.84 13.68
CA SER A 82 7.56 15.60 14.06
C SER A 82 6.37 15.30 13.14
N VAL A 83 6.59 15.27 11.82
CA VAL A 83 5.57 14.88 10.84
C VAL A 83 5.04 13.47 11.14
N LEU A 84 5.93 12.51 11.38
CA LEU A 84 5.51 11.13 11.64
C LEU A 84 4.76 10.99 12.96
N ASN A 85 5.11 11.77 13.99
CA ASN A 85 4.36 11.82 15.25
C ASN A 85 2.94 12.41 15.04
N CYS A 86 2.79 13.43 14.19
CA CYS A 86 1.47 13.94 13.78
C CYS A 86 0.65 12.88 13.04
N VAL A 87 1.26 12.15 12.10
CA VAL A 87 0.63 11.01 11.40
C VAL A 87 0.12 9.98 12.40
N LEU A 88 0.97 9.53 13.34
CA LEU A 88 0.60 8.52 14.34
C LEU A 88 -0.49 9.02 15.29
N THR A 89 -0.52 10.32 15.60
CA THR A 89 -1.56 10.94 16.42
C THR A 89 -2.91 10.89 15.71
N ASP A 90 -2.97 11.27 14.43
CA ASP A 90 -4.20 11.19 13.64
C ASP A 90 -4.67 9.74 13.46
N LEU A 91 -3.76 8.79 13.22
CA LEU A 91 -4.11 7.38 13.09
C LEU A 91 -4.64 6.79 14.41
N THR A 92 -4.05 7.16 15.55
CA THR A 92 -4.52 6.70 16.86
C THR A 92 -5.93 7.19 17.13
N ARG A 93 -6.19 8.49 16.89
CA ARG A 93 -7.54 9.07 17.02
C ARG A 93 -8.53 8.44 16.05
N ALA A 94 -8.11 8.14 14.82
CA ALA A 94 -8.93 7.45 13.83
C ALA A 94 -9.32 6.05 14.30
N ALA A 95 -8.36 5.25 14.78
CA ALA A 95 -8.61 3.92 15.32
C ALA A 95 -9.57 3.97 16.52
N ASP A 96 -9.37 4.93 17.43
CA ASP A 96 -10.24 5.11 18.60
C ASP A 96 -11.68 5.47 18.25
N LEU A 97 -11.90 6.23 17.17
CA LEU A 97 -13.25 6.55 16.70
C LEU A 97 -13.90 5.35 16.01
N LEU A 98 -13.13 4.57 15.24
CA LEU A 98 -13.65 3.50 14.39
C LEU A 98 -13.90 2.17 15.12
N LYS A 99 -13.15 1.89 16.20
CA LYS A 99 -13.11 0.58 16.88
C LYS A 99 -14.46 0.02 17.35
N ASP A 100 -15.44 0.89 17.63
CA ASP A 100 -16.75 0.47 18.13
C ASP A 100 -17.87 0.57 17.08
N VAL A 101 -17.59 1.13 15.90
CA VAL A 101 -18.63 1.55 14.94
C VAL A 101 -18.39 1.08 13.52
N ASP A 102 -17.16 0.74 13.13
CA ASP A 102 -16.86 0.31 11.77
C ASP A 102 -17.33 -1.14 11.56
N PRO A 103 -18.30 -1.39 10.66
CA PRO A 103 -18.80 -2.74 10.43
C PRO A 103 -17.74 -3.69 9.84
N VAL A 104 -16.58 -3.17 9.40
CA VAL A 104 -15.47 -4.01 8.95
C VAL A 104 -15.00 -5.00 10.01
N ILE A 105 -15.18 -4.66 11.29
CA ILE A 105 -14.72 -5.45 12.45
C ILE A 105 -15.56 -6.72 12.61
N THR A 106 -16.86 -6.67 12.28
CA THR A 106 -17.77 -7.81 12.41
C THR A 106 -17.99 -8.54 11.11
N ASP A 107 -18.08 -7.80 9.99
CA ASP A 107 -18.57 -8.32 8.71
C ASP A 107 -17.53 -8.22 7.57
N GLY A 108 -16.33 -7.76 7.88
CA GLY A 108 -15.25 -7.61 6.91
C GLY A 108 -15.58 -6.58 5.83
N ALA A 109 -15.12 -6.83 4.61
CA ALA A 109 -15.21 -5.87 3.51
C ALA A 109 -16.63 -5.40 3.16
N ARG A 110 -17.66 -6.21 3.42
CA ARG A 110 -19.05 -5.97 2.93
C ARG A 110 -19.07 -5.55 1.45
N ASN A 111 -18.35 -6.29 0.60
CA ASN A 111 -18.17 -5.97 -0.83
C ASN A 111 -19.40 -6.31 -1.69
N TYR A 112 -20.53 -5.68 -1.37
CA TYR A 112 -21.81 -5.85 -2.04
C TYR A 112 -22.71 -4.65 -1.74
N SER A 113 -23.76 -4.48 -2.54
CA SER A 113 -24.69 -3.35 -2.40
C SER A 113 -25.53 -3.46 -1.13
N GLY A 114 -25.68 -2.35 -0.40
CA GLY A 114 -26.61 -2.24 0.72
C GLY A 114 -28.08 -2.12 0.31
N GLY A 115 -28.36 -2.08 -1.00
CA GLY A 115 -29.71 -1.96 -1.53
C GLY A 115 -30.34 -0.61 -1.20
N GLU A 116 -31.61 -0.62 -0.79
CA GLU A 116 -32.40 0.58 -0.48
C GLU A 116 -31.84 1.40 0.70
N ASN A 117 -31.06 0.76 1.58
CA ASN A 117 -30.44 1.41 2.74
C ASN A 117 -29.17 2.21 2.40
N GLY A 118 -28.76 2.24 1.13
CA GLY A 118 -27.54 2.90 0.69
C GLY A 118 -26.25 2.14 1.03
N ASN A 119 -25.12 2.73 0.64
CA ASN A 119 -23.80 2.07 0.67
C ASN A 119 -22.85 2.64 1.73
N ASP A 120 -23.36 3.42 2.68
CA ASP A 120 -22.54 4.14 3.66
C ASP A 120 -21.73 3.19 4.57
N LEU A 121 -22.31 2.03 4.88
CA LEU A 121 -21.73 0.98 5.74
C LEU A 121 -21.30 -0.26 4.93
N PHE A 122 -21.18 -0.14 3.62
CA PHE A 122 -20.79 -1.21 2.69
C PHE A 122 -19.51 -0.82 1.95
N TYR A 123 -18.93 -1.77 1.21
CA TYR A 123 -17.72 -1.55 0.42
C TYR A 123 -16.57 -1.00 1.28
N ARG A 124 -16.41 -1.53 2.49
CA ARG A 124 -15.51 -1.01 3.53
C ARG A 124 -14.05 -1.02 3.09
N GLN A 125 -13.65 -1.93 2.21
CA GLN A 125 -12.32 -1.96 1.61
C GLN A 125 -12.05 -0.84 0.59
N TYR A 126 -13.05 -0.03 0.25
CA TYR A 126 -12.91 1.22 -0.53
C TYR A 126 -12.96 2.47 0.35
N ARG A 127 -12.99 2.30 1.68
CA ARG A 127 -13.00 3.37 2.66
C ARG A 127 -11.86 3.17 3.64
N MET A 128 -11.41 4.26 4.29
CA MET A 128 -10.37 4.19 5.31
C MET A 128 -10.93 3.57 6.61
N ASN A 129 -11.10 2.25 6.60
CA ASN A 129 -11.72 1.51 7.68
C ASN A 129 -10.75 1.23 8.84
N TYR A 130 -11.28 0.67 9.95
CA TYR A 130 -10.50 0.36 11.15
C TYR A 130 -9.22 -0.43 10.87
N TYR A 131 -9.31 -1.54 10.11
CA TYR A 131 -8.14 -2.37 9.79
C TYR A 131 -7.15 -1.69 8.87
N ALA A 132 -7.62 -0.86 7.93
CA ALA A 132 -6.75 -0.04 7.10
C ALA A 132 -5.94 0.96 7.93
N VAL A 133 -6.56 1.61 8.93
CA VAL A 133 -5.88 2.53 9.85
C VAL A 133 -4.82 1.79 10.67
N LYS A 134 -5.15 0.64 11.25
CA LYS A 134 -4.21 -0.17 12.04
C LYS A 134 -3.04 -0.69 11.19
N ALA A 135 -3.31 -1.12 9.95
CA ALA A 135 -2.28 -1.54 9.03
C ALA A 135 -1.35 -0.37 8.63
N LEU A 136 -1.92 0.82 8.44
CA LEU A 136 -1.15 2.03 8.18
C LEU A 136 -0.29 2.45 9.39
N MET A 137 -0.77 2.24 10.61
CA MET A 137 0.04 2.41 11.84
C MET A 137 1.24 1.47 11.83
N ALA A 138 1.04 0.18 11.49
CA ALA A 138 2.15 -0.77 11.39
C ALA A 138 3.21 -0.29 10.37
N ARG A 139 2.77 0.19 9.19
CA ARG A 139 3.66 0.75 8.17
C ARG A 139 4.38 2.02 8.66
N ALA A 140 3.68 2.91 9.38
CA ALA A 140 4.27 4.12 9.96
C ALA A 140 5.32 3.80 11.04
N TYR A 141 5.04 2.84 11.93
CA TYR A 141 6.01 2.39 12.93
C TYR A 141 7.22 1.68 12.32
N MET A 142 7.03 0.92 11.23
CA MET A 142 8.17 0.39 10.45
C MET A 142 9.06 1.51 9.92
N TRP A 143 8.47 2.60 9.42
CA TRP A 143 9.22 3.77 8.98
C TRP A 143 9.93 4.50 10.13
N LYS A 144 9.29 4.56 11.30
CA LYS A 144 9.86 5.10 12.55
C LYS A 144 10.99 4.24 13.13
N GLU A 145 11.19 3.03 12.61
CA GLU A 145 12.04 1.98 13.19
C GLU A 145 11.63 1.56 14.62
N ASP A 146 10.35 1.79 14.99
CA ASP A 146 9.75 1.26 16.21
C ASP A 146 9.14 -0.12 15.91
N TYR A 147 10.03 -1.12 15.86
CA TYR A 147 9.65 -2.48 15.48
C TYR A 147 8.72 -3.16 16.50
N SER A 148 8.73 -2.72 17.77
CA SER A 148 7.81 -3.26 18.77
C SER A 148 6.37 -2.85 18.45
N LYS A 149 6.13 -1.56 18.22
CA LYS A 149 4.80 -1.05 17.87
C LYS A 149 4.34 -1.50 16.49
N ALA A 150 5.26 -1.61 15.53
CA ALA A 150 4.95 -2.19 14.21
C ALA A 150 4.46 -3.64 14.33
N LYS A 151 5.15 -4.46 15.12
CA LYS A 151 4.79 -5.85 15.40
C LYS A 151 3.41 -5.95 16.06
N GLU A 152 3.17 -5.17 17.12
CA GLU A 152 1.90 -5.13 17.84
C GLU A 152 0.73 -4.87 16.85
N CYS A 153 0.82 -3.80 16.06
CA CYS A 153 -0.23 -3.46 15.10
C CYS A 153 -0.43 -4.53 14.02
N ALA A 154 0.66 -5.11 13.49
CA ALA A 154 0.59 -6.10 12.43
C ALA A 154 -0.02 -7.42 12.92
N ILE A 155 0.43 -7.93 14.07
CA ILE A 155 -0.06 -9.19 14.63
C ILE A 155 -1.53 -9.06 15.04
N GLU A 156 -1.91 -7.97 15.72
CA GLU A 156 -3.29 -7.72 16.12
C GLU A 156 -4.25 -7.81 14.93
N VAL A 157 -3.95 -7.13 13.82
CA VAL A 157 -4.80 -7.17 12.63
C VAL A 157 -4.80 -8.57 11.99
N ILE A 158 -3.64 -9.24 11.88
CA ILE A 158 -3.59 -10.60 11.33
C ILE A 158 -4.47 -11.56 12.14
N GLU A 159 -4.35 -11.54 13.45
CA GLU A 159 -5.09 -12.42 14.35
C GLU A 159 -6.60 -12.16 14.29
N GLU A 160 -7.03 -10.89 14.18
CA GLU A 160 -8.45 -10.55 14.06
C GLU A 160 -9.04 -10.91 12.70
N VAL A 161 -8.33 -10.66 11.60
CA VAL A 161 -8.93 -10.81 10.24
C VAL A 161 -8.74 -12.19 9.62
N ALA A 162 -7.78 -12.98 10.11
CA ALA A 162 -7.48 -14.33 9.62
C ALA A 162 -8.01 -15.44 10.56
N ASP A 163 -8.91 -15.11 11.49
CA ASP A 163 -9.57 -16.10 12.35
C ASP A 163 -10.21 -17.22 11.51
N GLU A 164 -9.91 -18.47 11.85
CA GLU A 164 -10.34 -19.63 11.06
C GLU A 164 -11.85 -19.85 11.08
N LYS A 165 -12.57 -19.36 12.10
CA LYS A 165 -14.02 -19.53 12.24
C LYS A 165 -14.78 -18.45 11.49
N ASN A 166 -14.24 -17.22 11.46
CA ASN A 166 -14.83 -16.09 10.76
C ASN A 166 -13.77 -15.24 10.04
N PRO A 167 -13.21 -15.73 8.92
CA PRO A 167 -12.16 -14.99 8.21
C PRO A 167 -12.73 -13.74 7.54
N LEU A 168 -12.26 -12.57 7.96
CA LEU A 168 -12.69 -11.27 7.43
C LEU A 168 -11.88 -10.85 6.20
N PHE A 169 -10.56 -11.09 6.23
CA PHE A 169 -9.63 -10.80 5.14
C PHE A 169 -8.61 -11.92 4.93
N PRO A 170 -9.05 -13.12 4.54
CA PRO A 170 -8.14 -14.26 4.37
C PRO A 170 -7.16 -14.05 3.21
N LEU A 171 -5.96 -14.60 3.37
CA LEU A 171 -4.98 -14.70 2.28
C LEU A 171 -5.62 -15.37 1.05
N CYS A 172 -5.57 -14.67 -0.08
CA CYS A 172 -6.06 -15.13 -1.37
C CYS A 172 -5.20 -16.33 -1.82
N THR A 173 -5.84 -17.49 -1.90
CA THR A 173 -5.20 -18.70 -2.39
C THR A 173 -5.28 -18.76 -3.92
N ALA A 174 -4.36 -19.49 -4.55
CA ALA A 174 -4.45 -19.76 -5.98
C ALA A 174 -5.79 -20.38 -6.40
N THR A 175 -6.38 -21.26 -5.59
CA THR A 175 -7.70 -21.85 -5.88
C THR A 175 -8.79 -20.79 -5.90
N TYR A 176 -8.79 -19.87 -4.93
CA TYR A 176 -9.74 -18.76 -4.92
C TYR A 176 -9.54 -17.86 -6.16
N ALA A 177 -8.30 -17.43 -6.42
CA ALA A 177 -7.99 -16.54 -7.54
C ALA A 177 -8.43 -17.13 -8.89
N ASP A 178 -8.13 -18.41 -9.13
CA ASP A 178 -8.52 -19.10 -10.37
C ASP A 178 -10.06 -19.22 -10.49
N THR A 179 -10.78 -19.52 -9.40
CA THR A 179 -12.26 -19.66 -9.40
C THR A 179 -13.04 -18.34 -9.38
N ALA A 180 -12.37 -17.24 -9.04
CA ALA A 180 -12.89 -15.87 -9.00
C ALA A 180 -12.67 -15.13 -10.34
N SER A 181 -12.59 -15.83 -11.47
CA SER A 181 -12.34 -15.22 -12.79
C SER A 181 -10.94 -14.61 -12.92
N ASN A 182 -9.91 -15.28 -12.37
CA ASN A 182 -8.51 -14.84 -12.36
C ASN A 182 -8.28 -13.52 -11.60
N ASP A 183 -8.58 -13.54 -10.30
CA ASP A 183 -8.36 -12.39 -9.42
C ASP A 183 -6.86 -12.08 -9.24
N ASN A 184 -6.38 -11.08 -10.00
CA ASN A 184 -5.01 -10.56 -9.90
C ASN A 184 -4.85 -9.46 -8.82
N MET A 185 -5.93 -9.03 -8.18
CA MET A 185 -5.93 -8.02 -7.12
C MET A 185 -5.79 -8.64 -5.73
N PHE A 186 -6.06 -9.95 -5.61
CA PHE A 186 -6.14 -10.66 -4.33
C PHE A 186 -7.17 -10.01 -3.41
N ALA A 187 -8.39 -9.82 -3.91
CA ALA A 187 -9.42 -8.97 -3.33
C ALA A 187 -9.82 -9.35 -1.90
N THR A 188 -9.67 -10.63 -1.51
CA THR A 188 -9.94 -11.09 -0.14
C THR A 188 -8.97 -10.53 0.89
N GLU A 189 -7.79 -10.06 0.46
CA GLU A 189 -6.74 -9.52 1.33
C GLU A 189 -6.79 -8.01 1.47
N VAL A 190 -7.63 -7.34 0.69
CA VAL A 190 -7.56 -5.90 0.49
C VAL A 190 -8.25 -5.18 1.63
N LEU A 191 -7.45 -4.54 2.50
CA LEU A 191 -7.93 -3.73 3.61
C LEU A 191 -8.35 -2.34 3.12
N PHE A 192 -7.65 -1.78 2.14
CA PHE A 192 -7.99 -0.48 1.56
C PHE A 192 -7.58 -0.37 0.09
N SER A 193 -8.44 0.24 -0.72
CA SER A 193 -8.27 0.37 -2.16
C SER A 193 -9.04 1.57 -2.73
N LEU A 194 -8.69 1.96 -3.95
CA LEU A 194 -9.47 2.90 -4.74
C LEU A 194 -10.42 2.14 -5.68
N TYR A 195 -11.59 2.73 -5.91
CA TYR A 195 -12.46 2.34 -7.01
C TYR A 195 -12.11 3.18 -8.25
N ASN A 196 -11.71 2.53 -9.34
CA ASN A 196 -11.37 3.16 -10.60
C ASN A 196 -12.07 2.42 -11.76
N SER A 197 -13.21 2.93 -12.21
CA SER A 197 -13.99 2.35 -13.30
C SER A 197 -13.27 2.36 -14.66
N ILE A 198 -12.26 3.23 -14.83
CA ILE A 198 -11.46 3.36 -16.05
C ILE A 198 -10.03 2.83 -15.87
N ARG A 199 -9.80 1.97 -14.86
CA ARG A 199 -8.49 1.36 -14.55
C ARG A 199 -7.83 0.70 -15.75
N THR A 200 -8.61 0.01 -16.56
CA THR A 200 -8.11 -0.62 -17.79
C THR A 200 -7.51 0.42 -18.73
N ASP A 201 -8.15 1.58 -18.89
CA ASP A 201 -7.68 2.59 -19.84
C ASP A 201 -6.53 3.43 -19.26
N ASN A 202 -6.72 3.99 -18.06
CA ASN A 202 -5.78 4.95 -17.47
C ASN A 202 -4.55 4.32 -16.79
N ILE A 203 -4.55 3.01 -16.57
CA ILE A 203 -3.39 2.27 -16.04
C ILE A 203 -2.93 1.22 -17.04
N TYR A 204 -3.76 0.21 -17.35
CA TYR A 204 -3.30 -0.92 -18.15
C TYR A 204 -2.96 -0.54 -19.60
N LYS A 205 -3.87 0.08 -20.34
CA LYS A 205 -3.61 0.51 -21.72
C LYS A 205 -2.58 1.63 -21.81
N THR A 206 -2.43 2.42 -20.75
CA THR A 206 -1.44 3.50 -20.69
C THR A 206 -0.02 2.96 -20.53
N TYR A 207 0.19 1.90 -19.74
CA TYR A 207 1.55 1.48 -19.35
C TYR A 207 1.91 0.03 -19.70
N PHE A 208 0.96 -0.89 -19.79
CA PHE A 208 1.25 -2.33 -19.74
C PHE A 208 0.70 -3.16 -20.91
N THR A 209 -0.21 -2.61 -21.71
CA THR A 209 -0.78 -3.35 -22.85
C THR A 209 0.26 -3.64 -23.92
N SER A 210 0.10 -4.80 -24.56
CA SER A 210 0.88 -5.20 -25.73
C SER A 210 0.62 -4.32 -26.94
N ASP A 211 -0.35 -3.41 -26.95
CA ASP A 211 -0.58 -2.47 -28.06
C ASP A 211 0.46 -1.33 -28.11
N LEU A 212 1.10 -1.02 -26.97
CA LEU A 212 2.07 0.08 -26.88
C LEU A 212 3.33 -0.18 -27.69
N ASN A 213 3.92 0.87 -28.26
CA ASN A 213 5.31 0.80 -28.73
C ASN A 213 6.22 0.36 -27.57
N VAL A 214 7.22 -0.48 -27.86
CA VAL A 214 8.09 -1.08 -26.82
C VAL A 214 8.75 -0.01 -25.94
N VAL A 215 9.11 1.15 -26.51
CA VAL A 215 9.70 2.29 -25.76
C VAL A 215 8.75 2.92 -24.73
N ASN A 216 7.44 2.71 -24.87
CA ASN A 216 6.41 3.22 -23.96
C ASN A 216 5.87 2.13 -23.02
N LEU A 217 6.26 0.87 -23.24
CA LEU A 217 5.81 -0.26 -22.43
C LEU A 217 6.60 -0.30 -21.11
N LEU A 218 5.90 -0.20 -19.99
CA LEU A 218 6.49 -0.41 -18.68
C LEU A 218 6.63 -1.90 -18.40
N THR A 219 7.76 -2.48 -18.79
CA THR A 219 8.09 -3.90 -18.63
C THR A 219 9.47 -4.10 -18.02
N LEU A 220 9.75 -5.32 -17.58
CA LEU A 220 11.05 -5.75 -17.10
C LEU A 220 11.83 -6.39 -18.25
N ALA A 221 13.16 -6.24 -18.23
CA ALA A 221 14.00 -6.68 -19.33
C ALA A 221 13.95 -8.20 -19.59
N GLY A 222 13.93 -8.55 -20.88
CA GLY A 222 13.98 -9.92 -21.39
C GLY A 222 12.61 -10.58 -21.58
N GLY A 223 12.64 -11.84 -22.02
CA GLY A 223 11.46 -12.65 -22.31
C GLY A 223 10.95 -13.45 -21.12
N TYR A 224 9.95 -14.30 -21.36
CA TYR A 224 9.24 -14.99 -20.28
C TYR A 224 10.11 -16.05 -19.57
N GLN A 225 11.04 -16.67 -20.31
CA GLN A 225 11.89 -17.75 -19.81
C GLN A 225 13.29 -17.31 -19.39
N ASN A 226 13.80 -16.20 -19.93
CA ASN A 226 15.18 -15.74 -19.76
C ASN A 226 15.30 -14.28 -19.31
N GLY A 227 14.17 -13.61 -19.09
CA GLY A 227 14.13 -12.24 -18.60
C GLY A 227 14.08 -12.15 -17.08
N ARG A 228 14.05 -10.91 -16.62
CA ARG A 228 14.02 -10.56 -15.21
C ARG A 228 12.86 -11.15 -14.44
N ILE A 229 11.70 -11.32 -15.07
CA ILE A 229 10.56 -11.96 -14.40
C ILE A 229 10.94 -13.37 -13.89
N ARG A 230 11.76 -14.12 -14.61
CA ARG A 230 12.20 -15.46 -14.20
C ARG A 230 13.22 -15.42 -13.04
N THR A 231 13.91 -14.30 -12.85
CA THR A 231 14.79 -14.10 -11.67
C THR A 231 14.02 -13.70 -10.42
N ILE A 232 12.87 -13.03 -10.58
CA ILE A 232 12.03 -12.57 -9.49
C ILE A 232 11.17 -13.72 -8.93
N PHE A 233 10.60 -14.53 -9.82
CA PHE A 233 9.71 -15.64 -9.48
C PHE A 233 10.44 -16.97 -9.53
N GLU A 234 10.49 -17.65 -8.39
CA GLU A 234 11.25 -18.89 -8.20
C GLU A 234 10.67 -20.08 -8.98
N SER A 235 9.36 -20.06 -9.24
CA SER A 235 8.64 -21.10 -9.98
C SER A 235 7.59 -20.47 -10.91
N PRO A 236 7.36 -21.04 -12.11
CA PRO A 236 6.24 -20.64 -12.95
C PRO A 236 4.87 -20.95 -12.33
N ASP A 237 4.83 -21.77 -11.28
CA ASP A 237 3.61 -22.08 -10.51
C ASP A 237 3.24 -20.98 -9.50
N ASP A 238 4.13 -20.01 -9.23
CA ASP A 238 3.78 -18.85 -8.42
C ASP A 238 2.57 -18.14 -9.06
N LEU A 239 1.51 -17.98 -8.28
CA LEU A 239 0.26 -17.36 -8.73
C LEU A 239 0.49 -16.00 -9.39
N ARG A 240 1.47 -15.24 -8.90
CA ARG A 240 1.82 -13.90 -9.41
C ARG A 240 2.59 -13.95 -10.71
N PHE A 241 3.28 -15.05 -11.01
CA PHE A 241 3.96 -15.24 -12.29
C PHE A 241 2.94 -15.27 -13.44
N LYS A 242 1.74 -15.82 -13.19
CA LYS A 242 0.63 -15.79 -14.16
C LYS A 242 0.16 -14.39 -14.52
N MET A 243 0.52 -13.34 -13.78
CA MET A 243 0.21 -11.93 -14.09
C MET A 243 1.09 -11.35 -15.21
N TRP A 244 1.96 -12.16 -15.79
CA TRP A 244 2.81 -11.79 -16.92
C TRP A 244 2.38 -12.55 -18.17
N GLU A 245 2.46 -11.90 -19.32
CA GLU A 245 2.14 -12.47 -20.62
C GLU A 245 3.29 -12.27 -21.59
N SER A 246 3.74 -13.34 -22.23
CA SER A 246 4.77 -13.26 -23.28
C SER A 246 4.18 -12.67 -24.55
N VAL A 247 4.87 -11.68 -25.11
CA VAL A 247 4.50 -11.03 -26.37
C VAL A 247 5.76 -10.85 -27.21
N THR A 248 5.64 -11.14 -28.51
CA THR A 248 6.74 -10.92 -29.47
C THR A 248 6.38 -9.78 -30.42
N LYS A 249 7.26 -8.77 -30.52
CA LYS A 249 7.22 -7.74 -31.57
C LYS A 249 8.58 -7.64 -32.22
N GLU A 250 8.57 -7.52 -33.54
CA GLU A 250 9.80 -7.32 -34.33
C GLU A 250 10.89 -8.37 -34.02
N GLY A 251 10.47 -9.62 -33.78
CA GLY A 251 11.36 -10.75 -33.45
C GLY A 251 11.93 -10.74 -32.03
N LYS A 252 11.51 -9.82 -31.16
CA LYS A 252 11.96 -9.71 -29.77
C LYS A 252 10.82 -10.02 -28.81
N GLU A 253 11.07 -10.92 -27.87
CA GLU A 253 10.13 -11.28 -26.80
C GLU A 253 10.24 -10.28 -25.64
N PHE A 254 9.09 -9.92 -25.08
CA PHE A 254 8.95 -9.13 -23.84
C PHE A 254 7.73 -9.62 -23.05
N CYS A 255 7.60 -9.16 -21.81
CA CYS A 255 6.53 -9.59 -20.92
C CYS A 255 5.59 -8.43 -20.55
N CYS A 256 4.32 -8.52 -20.91
CA CYS A 256 3.31 -7.55 -20.51
C CYS A 256 2.74 -7.89 -19.13
N PHE A 257 2.55 -6.88 -18.28
CA PHE A 257 2.02 -7.05 -16.94
C PHE A 257 0.50 -6.83 -16.92
N LYS A 258 -0.28 -7.90 -16.70
CA LYS A 258 -1.75 -7.86 -16.85
C LYS A 258 -2.53 -7.71 -15.54
N LYS A 259 -1.86 -7.32 -14.44
CA LYS A 259 -2.50 -7.13 -13.14
C LYS A 259 -3.72 -6.21 -13.21
N TYR A 260 -3.61 -5.10 -13.94
CA TYR A 260 -4.67 -4.11 -14.10
C TYR A 260 -5.47 -4.24 -15.40
N ALA A 261 -5.28 -5.33 -16.14
CA ALA A 261 -6.00 -5.58 -17.38
C ALA A 261 -7.52 -5.74 -17.15
N GLU A 262 -8.26 -5.67 -18.24
CA GLU A 262 -9.68 -6.01 -18.23
C GLU A 262 -9.88 -7.48 -17.85
N VAL A 263 -10.85 -7.74 -16.97
CA VAL A 263 -11.20 -9.10 -16.57
C VAL A 263 -12.15 -9.68 -17.60
N GLN A 264 -11.66 -10.60 -18.42
CA GLN A 264 -12.45 -11.24 -19.46
C GLN A 264 -13.39 -12.29 -18.85
N THR A 265 -14.70 -12.14 -19.08
CA THR A 265 -15.73 -13.05 -18.54
C THR A 265 -16.75 -13.43 -19.61
N THR A 266 -17.16 -14.69 -19.68
CA THR A 266 -18.07 -15.22 -20.70
C THR A 266 -19.46 -15.61 -20.19
N THR A 267 -19.69 -15.55 -18.88
CA THR A 267 -20.99 -15.83 -18.24
C THR A 267 -21.33 -14.76 -17.22
N ASP A 268 -22.61 -14.64 -16.88
CA ASP A 268 -23.08 -13.69 -15.86
C ASP A 268 -22.53 -14.01 -14.47
N GLU A 269 -22.36 -15.30 -14.13
CA GLU A 269 -21.73 -15.69 -12.86
C GLU A 269 -20.25 -15.29 -12.80
N ALA A 270 -19.52 -15.46 -13.90
CA ALA A 270 -18.12 -15.04 -13.99
C ALA A 270 -17.98 -13.53 -13.87
N LYS A 271 -18.91 -12.78 -14.50
CA LYS A 271 -18.98 -11.32 -14.41
C LYS A 271 -19.27 -10.85 -12.98
N ALA A 272 -20.27 -11.43 -12.31
CA ALA A 272 -20.61 -11.08 -10.93
C ALA A 272 -19.44 -11.34 -9.94
N LYS A 273 -18.62 -12.36 -10.20
CA LYS A 273 -17.38 -12.59 -9.43
C LYS A 273 -16.32 -11.53 -9.74
N ALA A 274 -16.10 -11.22 -11.01
CA ALA A 274 -15.12 -10.24 -11.46
C ALA A 274 -15.40 -8.82 -10.95
N GLU A 275 -16.66 -8.42 -10.87
CA GLU A 275 -17.09 -7.09 -10.38
C GLU A 275 -16.59 -6.76 -8.97
N ARG A 276 -16.25 -7.78 -8.17
CA ARG A 276 -15.67 -7.60 -6.82
C ARG A 276 -14.29 -6.93 -6.84
N PHE A 277 -13.54 -7.03 -7.94
CA PHE A 277 -12.16 -6.57 -8.05
C PHE A 277 -11.78 -5.93 -9.40
N ALA A 278 -12.65 -5.99 -10.42
CA ALA A 278 -12.37 -5.48 -11.76
C ALA A 278 -12.04 -3.98 -11.82
N TYR A 279 -12.48 -3.21 -10.82
CA TYR A 279 -12.22 -1.76 -10.71
C TYR A 279 -11.33 -1.38 -9.52
N MET A 280 -10.79 -2.38 -8.82
CA MET A 280 -10.02 -2.17 -7.60
C MET A 280 -8.59 -1.73 -7.89
N VAL A 281 -8.07 -0.77 -7.14
CA VAL A 281 -6.62 -0.48 -7.08
C VAL A 281 -6.20 -0.60 -5.63
N PRO A 282 -5.60 -1.72 -5.20
CA PRO A 282 -5.19 -1.93 -3.82
C PRO A 282 -4.17 -0.90 -3.34
N LEU A 283 -4.33 -0.44 -2.09
CA LEU A 283 -3.41 0.49 -1.41
C LEU A 283 -2.82 -0.13 -0.13
N ILE A 284 -3.60 -0.95 0.56
CA ILE A 284 -3.19 -1.69 1.77
C ILE A 284 -3.80 -3.09 1.71
N ARG A 285 -2.97 -4.11 1.90
CA ARG A 285 -3.37 -5.52 1.93
C ARG A 285 -2.80 -6.21 3.16
N VAL A 286 -3.52 -7.20 3.68
CA VAL A 286 -3.09 -7.95 4.86
C VAL A 286 -1.74 -8.65 4.65
N SER A 287 -1.40 -9.04 3.41
CA SER A 287 -0.09 -9.62 3.07
C SER A 287 1.11 -8.76 3.48
N GLU A 288 0.97 -7.42 3.48
CA GLU A 288 2.02 -6.53 3.99
C GLU A 288 2.26 -6.75 5.47
N LEU A 289 1.19 -6.94 6.24
CA LEU A 289 1.28 -7.18 7.69
C LEU A 289 1.98 -8.51 7.98
N TYR A 290 1.73 -9.55 7.18
CA TYR A 290 2.47 -10.81 7.27
C TYR A 290 3.98 -10.58 7.07
N LEU A 291 4.38 -9.75 6.11
CA LEU A 291 5.79 -9.43 5.88
C LEU A 291 6.38 -8.53 6.97
N ILE A 292 5.61 -7.58 7.51
CA ILE A 292 6.02 -6.75 8.65
C ILE A 292 6.23 -7.62 9.90
N ALA A 293 5.28 -8.51 10.20
CA ALA A 293 5.38 -9.43 11.33
C ALA A 293 6.58 -10.38 11.17
N ALA A 294 6.80 -10.91 9.97
CA ALA A 294 7.98 -11.73 9.67
C ALA A 294 9.31 -10.98 9.89
N GLU A 295 9.39 -9.71 9.46
CA GLU A 295 10.60 -8.89 9.67
C GLU A 295 10.81 -8.60 11.16
N CYS A 296 9.77 -8.17 11.87
CA CYS A 296 9.88 -7.81 13.29
C CYS A 296 10.25 -9.04 14.15
N VAL A 297 9.51 -10.14 14.00
CA VAL A 297 9.73 -11.35 14.82
C VAL A 297 11.00 -12.08 14.39
N GLY A 298 11.20 -12.28 13.10
CA GLY A 298 12.28 -13.13 12.60
C GLY A 298 13.63 -12.44 12.50
N VAL A 299 13.67 -11.18 12.07
CA VAL A 299 14.91 -10.44 11.83
C VAL A 299 15.28 -9.59 13.04
N ARG A 300 14.34 -8.81 13.60
CA ARG A 300 14.63 -7.89 14.72
C ARG A 300 14.74 -8.63 16.04
N GLU A 301 13.82 -9.55 16.31
CA GLU A 301 13.81 -10.36 17.54
C GLU A 301 14.54 -11.70 17.39
N ARG A 302 15.04 -12.03 16.19
CA ARG A 302 15.80 -13.25 15.88
C ARG A 302 15.03 -14.56 16.12
N GLN A 303 13.71 -14.54 16.02
CA GLN A 303 12.84 -15.71 16.15
C GLN A 303 12.45 -16.27 14.78
N VAL A 304 13.46 -16.73 14.02
CA VAL A 304 13.31 -17.13 12.59
C VAL A 304 12.27 -18.23 12.39
N GLY A 305 12.28 -19.26 13.24
CA GLY A 305 11.32 -20.37 13.14
C GLY A 305 9.86 -19.91 13.27
N ILE A 306 9.57 -19.05 14.25
CA ILE A 306 8.22 -18.49 14.45
C ILE A 306 7.82 -17.61 13.26
N ALA A 307 8.74 -16.79 12.74
CA ALA A 307 8.47 -15.94 11.59
C ALA A 307 8.16 -16.73 10.31
N LEU A 308 8.88 -17.84 10.09
CA LEU A 308 8.62 -18.74 8.98
C LEU A 308 7.27 -19.45 9.14
N GLU A 309 7.01 -20.05 10.31
CA GLU A 309 5.81 -20.83 10.59
C GLU A 309 4.54 -19.98 10.52
N LYS A 310 4.53 -18.83 11.20
CA LYS A 310 3.31 -18.04 11.40
C LYS A 310 3.05 -17.01 10.31
N TYR A 311 4.10 -16.54 9.61
CA TYR A 311 3.96 -15.37 8.74
C TYR A 311 4.44 -15.60 7.30
N LEU A 312 5.74 -15.85 7.09
CA LEU A 312 6.29 -15.88 5.73
C LEU A 312 5.83 -17.11 4.93
N ASN A 313 5.89 -18.32 5.51
CA ASN A 313 5.48 -19.52 4.77
C ASN A 313 3.96 -19.59 4.51
N PRO A 314 3.07 -19.16 5.43
CA PRO A 314 1.65 -19.01 5.11
C PRO A 314 1.38 -18.13 3.88
N LEU A 315 2.01 -16.95 3.80
CA LEU A 315 1.90 -16.09 2.62
C LEU A 315 2.45 -16.77 1.36
N ARG A 316 3.64 -17.35 1.44
CA ARG A 316 4.25 -18.07 0.30
C ARG A 316 3.39 -19.23 -0.19
N LYS A 317 2.81 -20.01 0.71
CA LYS A 317 1.91 -21.12 0.39
C LYS A 317 0.64 -20.61 -0.33
N ALA A 318 0.06 -19.49 0.11
CA ALA A 318 -1.10 -18.89 -0.57
C ALA A 318 -0.78 -18.52 -2.04
N ARG A 319 0.48 -18.16 -2.33
CA ARG A 319 1.00 -17.87 -3.67
C ARG A 319 1.53 -19.10 -4.43
N LYS A 320 1.37 -20.33 -3.92
CA LYS A 320 1.96 -21.56 -4.48
C LYS A 320 3.50 -21.56 -4.52
N CYS A 321 4.14 -20.76 -3.68
CA CYS A 321 5.59 -20.78 -3.51
C CYS A 321 6.01 -21.90 -2.55
N ILE A 322 7.25 -22.38 -2.71
CA ILE A 322 7.86 -23.38 -1.82
C ILE A 322 8.11 -22.74 -0.45
N SER A 323 7.75 -23.45 0.62
CA SER A 323 8.08 -23.05 1.98
C SER A 323 9.59 -23.00 2.19
N LEU A 324 10.05 -21.96 2.87
CA LEU A 324 11.46 -21.80 3.20
C LEU A 324 11.78 -22.49 4.52
N ASN A 325 13.00 -22.99 4.61
CA ASN A 325 13.58 -23.52 5.83
C ASN A 325 14.99 -22.92 5.98
N THR A 326 15.14 -21.97 6.89
CA THR A 326 16.42 -21.36 7.26
C THR A 326 16.40 -21.03 8.74
N GLU A 327 17.58 -21.03 9.35
CA GLU A 327 17.78 -20.55 10.72
C GLU A 327 18.49 -19.19 10.76
N SER A 328 18.91 -18.67 9.60
CA SER A 328 19.67 -17.42 9.48
C SER A 328 18.74 -16.20 9.39
N PRO A 329 18.81 -15.24 10.33
CA PRO A 329 18.07 -13.98 10.23
C PRO A 329 18.42 -13.19 8.95
N THR A 330 19.65 -13.31 8.45
CA THR A 330 20.08 -12.64 7.21
C THR A 330 19.42 -13.25 5.98
N ASP A 331 19.34 -14.58 5.92
CA ASP A 331 18.69 -15.28 4.79
C ASP A 331 17.18 -15.03 4.84
N LEU A 332 16.58 -15.04 6.04
CA LEU A 332 15.18 -14.65 6.22
C LEU A 332 14.94 -13.22 5.75
N ASN A 333 15.80 -12.26 6.13
CA ASN A 333 15.64 -10.87 5.69
C ASN A 333 15.72 -10.74 4.16
N THR A 334 16.62 -11.50 3.54
CA THR A 334 16.73 -11.57 2.07
C THR A 334 15.47 -12.16 1.44
N ALA A 335 14.92 -13.23 2.04
CA ALA A 335 13.66 -13.82 1.59
C ALA A 335 12.48 -12.84 1.72
N ILE A 336 12.38 -12.12 2.84
CA ILE A 336 11.35 -11.07 3.05
C ILE A 336 11.47 -9.98 2.00
N ARG A 337 12.69 -9.50 1.70
CA ARG A 337 12.92 -8.52 0.62
C ARG A 337 12.42 -9.04 -0.73
N ASN A 338 12.79 -10.27 -1.08
CA ASN A 338 12.38 -10.86 -2.35
C ASN A 338 10.86 -11.05 -2.41
N GLU A 339 10.23 -11.37 -1.28
CA GLU A 339 8.77 -11.47 -1.17
C GLU A 339 8.09 -10.10 -1.32
N TYR A 340 8.62 -9.03 -0.70
CA TYR A 340 8.15 -7.65 -0.91
C TYR A 340 8.23 -7.24 -2.39
N ILE A 341 9.31 -7.62 -3.08
CA ILE A 341 9.46 -7.34 -4.52
C ILE A 341 8.37 -8.06 -5.30
N ARG A 342 8.18 -9.37 -5.11
CA ARG A 342 7.15 -10.16 -5.83
C ARG A 342 5.73 -9.69 -5.53
N GLU A 343 5.45 -9.41 -4.26
CA GLU A 343 4.09 -9.20 -3.76
C GLU A 343 3.50 -7.87 -4.20
N PHE A 344 4.32 -6.82 -4.32
CA PHE A 344 3.84 -5.45 -4.57
C PHE A 344 4.23 -4.86 -5.93
N ILE A 345 4.62 -5.70 -6.91
CA ILE A 345 4.82 -5.22 -8.29
C ILE A 345 3.53 -4.55 -8.78
N GLY A 346 3.67 -3.32 -9.29
CA GLY A 346 2.56 -2.49 -9.75
C GLY A 346 1.85 -1.66 -8.68
N GLU A 347 2.11 -1.89 -7.38
CA GLU A 347 1.41 -1.22 -6.26
C GLU A 347 2.23 -0.09 -5.61
N GLY A 348 3.43 0.21 -6.12
CA GLY A 348 4.23 1.35 -5.69
C GLY A 348 4.89 1.23 -4.31
N GLN A 349 4.84 0.07 -3.64
CA GLN A 349 5.45 -0.10 -2.31
C GLN A 349 6.93 -0.46 -2.33
N THR A 350 7.42 -1.09 -3.41
CA THR A 350 8.82 -1.56 -3.49
C THR A 350 9.84 -0.44 -3.38
N PHE A 351 9.57 0.73 -3.95
CA PHE A 351 10.41 1.93 -3.81
C PHE A 351 10.58 2.33 -2.32
N TYR A 352 9.46 2.40 -1.59
CA TYR A 352 9.48 2.76 -0.17
C TYR A 352 10.15 1.70 0.69
N TYR A 353 9.99 0.42 0.36
CA TYR A 353 10.71 -0.66 1.01
C TYR A 353 12.23 -0.50 0.86
N PHE A 354 12.71 -0.20 -0.36
CA PHE A 354 14.12 0.04 -0.61
C PHE A 354 14.64 1.28 0.13
N LYS A 355 13.88 2.38 0.12
CA LYS A 355 14.22 3.63 0.83
C LYS A 355 14.35 3.41 2.34
N ARG A 356 13.34 2.79 2.97
CA ARG A 356 13.34 2.52 4.42
C ARG A 356 14.54 1.66 4.84
N ASN A 357 14.91 0.69 4.01
CA ASN A 357 16.05 -0.18 4.26
C ASN A 357 17.39 0.39 3.77
N ARG A 358 17.40 1.60 3.19
CA ARG A 358 18.60 2.29 2.71
C ARG A 358 19.44 1.42 1.76
N LEU A 359 18.77 0.72 0.83
CA LEU A 359 19.47 -0.21 -0.06
C LEU A 359 20.30 0.54 -1.10
N GLU A 360 21.60 0.27 -1.17
CA GLU A 360 22.48 0.89 -2.18
C GLU A 360 22.66 0.02 -3.44
N SER A 361 22.12 -1.20 -3.41
CA SER A 361 22.05 -2.11 -4.56
C SER A 361 20.62 -2.60 -4.68
N ILE A 362 19.97 -2.28 -5.80
CA ILE A 362 18.59 -2.69 -6.09
C ILE A 362 18.51 -3.42 -7.44
N PRO A 363 17.48 -4.24 -7.65
CA PRO A 363 17.34 -4.97 -8.89
C PRO A 363 17.20 -4.02 -10.10
N ASP A 364 18.03 -4.18 -11.14
CA ASP A 364 17.98 -3.36 -12.37
C ASP A 364 16.88 -3.82 -13.35
N GLY A 365 15.74 -3.11 -13.38
CA GLY A 365 14.64 -3.40 -14.28
C GLY A 365 15.01 -3.49 -15.77
N SER A 366 16.10 -2.85 -16.20
CA SER A 366 16.58 -2.81 -17.58
C SER A 366 17.51 -3.97 -17.97
N GLN A 367 17.91 -4.81 -17.01
CA GLN A 367 18.79 -5.96 -17.23
C GLN A 367 18.17 -7.27 -16.73
N PRO A 368 18.33 -8.41 -17.41
CA PRO A 368 17.70 -9.67 -17.00
C PRO A 368 18.04 -10.14 -15.58
N ALA A 369 19.27 -9.92 -15.11
CA ALA A 369 19.72 -10.46 -13.81
C ALA A 369 20.66 -9.53 -13.01
N GLU A 370 20.88 -8.29 -13.46
CA GLU A 370 21.84 -7.39 -12.82
C GLU A 370 21.22 -6.52 -11.70
N THR A 371 22.07 -5.80 -10.99
CA THR A 371 21.67 -4.83 -9.98
C THR A 371 22.19 -3.46 -10.36
N LEU A 372 21.42 -2.41 -10.06
CA LEU A 372 21.85 -1.03 -10.23
C LEU A 372 22.32 -0.48 -8.88
N THR A 373 23.32 0.41 -8.91
CA THR A 373 23.78 1.14 -7.72
C THR A 373 22.83 2.31 -7.46
N MET A 374 22.23 2.34 -6.26
CA MET A 374 21.28 3.37 -5.84
C MET A 374 21.91 4.25 -4.77
N GLN A 375 22.24 5.49 -5.12
CA GLN A 375 22.77 6.44 -4.13
C GLN A 375 21.65 6.84 -3.16
N LEU A 376 21.96 6.86 -1.86
CA LEU A 376 20.97 7.17 -0.81
C LEU A 376 20.20 8.48 -1.04
N ARG A 377 20.89 9.52 -1.54
CA ARG A 377 20.26 10.81 -1.89
C ARG A 377 19.19 10.72 -2.98
N ASN A 378 19.28 9.73 -3.88
CA ASN A 378 18.32 9.56 -4.98
C ASN A 378 16.98 8.98 -4.51
N TYR A 379 16.87 8.56 -3.24
CA TYR A 379 15.60 8.20 -2.63
C TYR A 379 14.75 9.41 -2.19
N VAL A 380 15.34 10.61 -2.13
CA VAL A 380 14.66 11.82 -1.68
C VAL A 380 14.30 12.65 -2.90
N VAL A 381 13.01 12.77 -3.17
CA VAL A 381 12.52 13.63 -4.24
C VAL A 381 12.56 15.08 -3.73
N PRO A 382 13.09 16.05 -4.50
CA PRO A 382 13.11 17.44 -4.06
C PRO A 382 11.69 17.99 -3.89
N LEU A 383 11.52 18.91 -2.94
CA LEU A 383 10.28 19.66 -2.81
C LEU A 383 9.99 20.42 -4.13
N PRO A 384 8.72 20.50 -4.56
CA PRO A 384 8.40 21.24 -5.79
C PRO A 384 8.69 22.74 -5.65
N ASP A 385 9.07 23.38 -6.76
CA ASP A 385 9.31 24.83 -6.81
C ASP A 385 8.10 25.66 -6.34
N SER A 386 6.89 25.15 -6.58
CA SER A 386 5.65 25.78 -6.11
C SER A 386 5.54 25.88 -4.59
N GLU A 387 6.28 25.04 -3.85
CA GLU A 387 6.34 25.04 -2.40
C GLU A 387 7.48 25.93 -1.89
N THR A 388 8.67 25.79 -2.46
CA THR A 388 9.87 26.51 -2.02
C THR A 388 9.76 28.02 -2.27
N SER A 389 9.27 28.42 -3.45
CA SER A 389 9.10 29.84 -3.81
C SER A 389 8.15 30.62 -2.90
N GLN A 390 7.10 29.98 -2.39
CA GLN A 390 6.13 30.63 -1.49
C GLN A 390 6.76 30.95 -0.12
N ARG A 391 7.71 30.12 0.32
CA ARG A 391 8.38 30.25 1.63
C ARG A 391 9.46 31.33 1.61
N GLU A 392 10.18 31.47 0.50
CA GLU A 392 11.15 32.55 0.29
C GLU A 392 10.47 33.94 0.28
N ASN A 393 9.30 34.04 -0.33
CA ASN A 393 8.52 35.28 -0.36
C ASN A 393 8.00 35.72 1.01
N GLN A 394 7.68 34.76 1.90
CA GLN A 394 7.30 35.09 3.28
C GLN A 394 8.50 35.54 4.11
N SER A 395 9.64 34.86 3.98
CA SER A 395 10.87 35.21 4.71
C SER A 395 11.33 36.64 4.39
N SER A 396 11.21 37.06 3.13
CA SER A 396 11.59 38.41 2.66
C SER A 396 10.58 39.51 3.00
N SER A 397 9.35 39.17 3.40
CA SER A 397 8.35 40.13 3.88
C SER A 397 8.45 40.36 5.40
N THR A 398 8.89 39.36 6.17
CA THR A 398 9.15 39.52 7.62
C THR A 398 10.42 40.32 7.92
N GLU A 399 11.37 40.40 6.99
CA GLU A 399 12.58 41.24 7.13
C GLU A 399 12.35 42.72 6.75
N LYS A 400 11.13 43.08 6.29
CA LYS A 400 10.78 44.45 5.86
C LYS A 400 9.81 45.18 6.79
N GLU A 401 9.42 44.54 7.89
CA GLU A 401 8.74 45.18 9.03
C GLU A 401 9.71 45.30 10.20
#